data_AF-A0A972XBB3-F1
#
_entry.id   AF-A0A972XBB3-F1
#
_cell.length_a   1.000
_cell.length_b   1.000
_cell.length_c   1.000
_cell.angle_alpha   90.00
_cell.angle_beta   90.00
_cell.angle_gamma   90.00
#
_symmetry.space_group_name_H-M   'P 1'
#
loop_
_entity.id
_entity.type
_entity.pdbx_description
1 polymer ?
#
loop_
_entity_poly.entity_id
_entity_poly.type
_entity_poly.pdbx_seq_one_letter_code
_entity_poly.pdbx_strand_id
1 'polypeptide(L)'
;MDTSDAMITFDEKGVCDHCNAYFEHTLPNWPVNHSGEAQLANIAERIREEGKYKDFDCIIGMSGGIDSSYLTYIAKEKLGLRPLVFHVDAGWNS
;
A
#
# COMPACT_ATOMS: atom_id res chain seq x y z
N MET A 1 21.60 14.69 18.29
CA MET A 1 20.86 13.42 18.08
C MET A 1 19.41 13.74 18.38
N ASP A 2 18.51 13.47 17.44
CA ASP A 2 17.06 13.66 17.66
C ASP A 2 16.60 12.65 18.71
N THR A 3 16.13 13.13 19.86
CA THR A 3 15.72 12.34 21.03
C THR A 3 14.21 12.12 21.07
N SER A 4 13.50 12.40 19.99
CA SER A 4 12.04 12.26 19.91
C SER A 4 11.57 10.80 20.01
N ASP A 5 12.40 9.85 19.56
CA ASP A 5 12.18 8.42 19.76
C ASP A 5 12.95 7.94 20.99
N ALA A 6 12.26 7.80 22.12
CA ALA A 6 12.84 7.37 23.39
C ALA A 6 13.26 5.88 23.40
N MET A 7 12.80 5.09 22.42
CA MET A 7 13.02 3.65 22.36
C MET A 7 14.05 3.25 21.30
N ILE A 8 14.54 4.20 20.50
CA ILE A 8 15.52 3.93 19.45
C ILE A 8 16.81 3.36 20.04
N THR A 9 17.32 2.28 19.45
CA THR A 9 18.59 1.67 19.86
C THR A 9 19.56 1.67 18.70
N PHE A 10 20.85 1.83 19.00
CA PHE A 10 21.91 1.86 18.00
C PHE A 10 22.87 0.70 18.22
N ASP A 11 23.26 0.04 17.15
CA ASP A 11 24.29 -1.01 17.19
C ASP A 11 25.71 -0.43 17.36
N GLU A 12 26.71 -1.31 17.43
CA GLU A 12 28.12 -0.92 17.60
C GLU A 12 28.67 -0.04 16.44
N LYS A 13 27.98 -0.04 15.29
CA LYS A 13 28.33 0.78 14.12
C LYS A 13 27.54 2.09 14.08
N GLY A 14 26.66 2.33 15.06
CA GLY A 14 25.81 3.51 15.14
C GLY A 14 24.60 3.47 14.20
N VAL A 15 24.18 2.29 13.74
CA VAL A 15 22.97 2.13 12.91
C VAL A 15 21.77 1.88 13.82
N CYS A 16 20.65 2.57 13.58
CA CYS A 16 19.45 2.39 14.41
C CYS A 16 18.70 1.08 14.09
N ASP A 17 17.95 0.60 15.08
CA ASP A 17 17.09 -0.58 14.99
C ASP A 17 16.10 -0.52 13.84
N HIS A 18 15.49 0.63 13.55
CA HIS A 18 14.60 0.81 12.39
C HIS A 18 15.32 0.60 11.04
N CYS A 19 16.55 1.10 10.91
CA CYS A 19 17.37 0.89 9.71
C CYS A 19 17.75 -0.58 9.57
N ASN A 20 18.17 -1.22 10.65
CA ASN A 20 18.50 -2.65 10.65
C ASN A 20 17.27 -3.50 10.27
N ALA A 21 16.10 -3.21 10.85
CA ALA A 21 14.84 -3.88 10.48
C ALA A 21 14.48 -3.71 9.00
N TYR A 22 14.73 -2.53 8.41
CA TYR A 22 14.54 -2.33 6.98
C TYR A 22 15.41 -3.28 6.15
N PHE A 23 16.70 -3.37 6.44
CA PHE A 23 17.62 -4.21 5.66
C PHE A 23 17.39 -5.70 5.89
N GLU A 24 17.04 -6.11 7.11
CA GLU A 24 16.85 -7.52 7.47
C GLU A 24 15.48 -8.07 7.06
N HIS A 25 14.43 -7.23 7.11
CA HIS A 25 13.06 -7.69 6.95
C HIS A 25 12.32 -7.02 5.79
N THR A 26 12.45 -5.72 5.61
CA THR A 26 11.68 -5.00 4.58
C THR A 26 12.29 -5.21 3.19
N LEU A 27 13.56 -4.85 3.00
CA LEU A 27 14.24 -4.88 1.71
C LEU A 27 14.21 -6.27 1.03
N PRO A 28 14.44 -7.40 1.74
CA PRO A 28 14.38 -8.72 1.12
C PRO A 28 12.97 -9.10 0.64
N ASN A 29 11.94 -8.55 1.27
CA ASN A 29 10.53 -8.85 0.99
C ASN A 29 9.85 -7.78 0.14
N TRP A 30 10.57 -6.73 -0.28
CA TRP A 30 10.02 -5.63 -1.05
C TRP A 30 10.41 -5.75 -2.53
N PRO A 31 9.54 -6.28 -3.41
CA PRO A 31 9.82 -6.39 -4.84
C PRO A 31 9.72 -5.03 -5.53
N VAL A 32 10.78 -4.21 -5.43
CA VAL A 32 10.86 -2.86 -6.04
C VAL A 32 11.05 -2.87 -7.56
N ASN A 33 11.36 -4.03 -8.15
CA ASN A 33 11.68 -4.16 -9.57
C ASN A 33 10.48 -4.66 -10.39
N HIS A 34 10.68 -4.94 -11.69
CA HIS A 34 9.64 -5.47 -12.60
C HIS A 34 8.89 -6.71 -12.06
N SER A 35 9.46 -7.44 -11.09
CA SER A 35 8.76 -8.55 -10.44
C SER A 35 7.55 -8.08 -9.63
N GLY A 36 7.59 -6.88 -9.04
CA GLY A 36 6.49 -6.30 -8.28
C GLY A 36 5.31 -5.93 -9.17
N GLU A 37 5.57 -5.34 -10.34
CA GLU A 37 4.54 -5.00 -11.33
C GLU A 37 3.84 -6.26 -11.85
N ALA A 38 4.61 -7.31 -12.16
CA ALA A 38 4.05 -8.59 -12.60
C ALA A 38 3.19 -9.26 -11.52
N GLN A 39 3.63 -9.23 -10.26
CA GLN A 39 2.85 -9.74 -9.14
C GLN A 39 1.54 -8.95 -8.96
N LEU A 40 1.61 -7.62 -9.05
CA LEU A 40 0.43 -6.76 -8.95
C LEU A 40 -0.56 -7.00 -10.09
N ALA A 41 -0.06 -7.18 -11.32
CA ALA A 41 -0.89 -7.53 -12.48
C ALA A 41 -1.60 -8.87 -12.28
N ASN A 42 -0.90 -9.89 -11.78
CA ASN A 42 -1.49 -11.20 -11.48
C ASN A 42 -2.58 -11.13 -10.39
N ILE A 43 -2.38 -10.30 -9.36
CA ILE A 43 -3.39 -10.05 -8.34
C ILE A 43 -4.62 -9.39 -8.96
N ALA A 44 -4.42 -8.37 -9.81
CA ALA A 44 -5.51 -7.65 -10.46
C ALA A 44 -6.32 -8.55 -11.41
N GLU A 45 -5.67 -9.43 -12.17
CA GLU A 45 -6.35 -10.42 -13.01
C GLU A 45 -7.24 -11.35 -12.19
N ARG A 46 -6.73 -11.87 -11.07
CA ARG A 46 -7.51 -12.72 -10.17
C ARG A 46 -8.76 -12.01 -9.64
N ILE A 47 -8.61 -10.75 -9.22
CA ILE A 47 -9.73 -9.93 -8.73
C ILE A 47 -10.78 -9.74 -9.83
N ARG A 48 -10.36 -9.45 -11.07
CA ARG A 48 -11.28 -9.31 -12.21
C ARG A 48 -12.05 -10.58 -12.50
N GLU A 49 -11.37 -11.72 -12.52
CA GLU A 49 -12.00 -13.01 -12.79
C GLU A 49 -13.04 -13.36 -11.71
N GLU A 50 -12.72 -13.14 -10.44
CA GLU A 50 -13.65 -13.33 -9.32
C GLU A 50 -14.83 -12.33 -9.35
N GLY A 51 -14.67 -11.19 -10.03
CA GLY A 51 -15.65 -10.10 -10.16
C GLY A 51 -16.39 -10.02 -11.50
N LYS A 52 -16.15 -10.95 -12.45
CA LYS A 52 -16.57 -10.84 -13.87
C LYS A 52 -18.06 -10.56 -14.10
N TYR A 53 -18.94 -11.02 -13.21
CA TYR A 53 -20.40 -10.86 -13.31
C TYR A 53 -20.99 -9.93 -12.25
N LYS A 54 -20.14 -9.17 -11.57
CA LYS A 54 -20.53 -8.17 -10.58
C LYS A 54 -20.34 -6.76 -11.16
N ASP A 55 -21.07 -5.80 -10.62
CA ASP A 55 -20.89 -4.38 -10.95
C ASP A 55 -19.49 -3.89 -10.56
N PHE A 56 -18.98 -4.42 -9.44
CA PHE A 56 -17.67 -4.11 -8.88
C PHE A 56 -16.87 -5.40 -8.61
N ASP A 57 -15.56 -5.33 -8.80
CA ASP A 57 -14.64 -6.46 -8.56
C ASP A 57 -13.89 -6.33 -7.21
N CYS A 58 -13.80 -5.13 -6.65
CA CYS A 58 -13.23 -4.89 -5.32
C CYS A 58 -13.92 -3.69 -4.61
N ILE A 59 -13.56 -3.47 -3.35
CA ILE A 59 -13.95 -2.29 -2.57
C ILE A 59 -12.69 -1.54 -2.14
N ILE A 60 -12.72 -0.21 -2.25
CA ILE A 60 -11.62 0.66 -1.80
C ILE A 60 -12.17 1.70 -0.83
N GLY A 61 -11.60 1.74 0.37
CA GLY A 61 -11.81 2.83 1.32
C GLY A 61 -11.08 4.10 0.87
N MET A 62 -11.82 5.19 0.68
CA MET A 62 -11.28 6.48 0.29
C MET A 62 -11.31 7.43 1.49
N SER A 63 -10.15 7.96 1.90
CA SER A 63 -10.08 8.98 2.96
C SER A 63 -9.91 10.41 2.41
N GLY A 64 -9.55 10.56 1.13
CA GLY A 64 -9.12 11.82 0.54
C GLY A 64 -7.62 12.10 0.69
N GLY A 65 -6.89 11.27 1.43
CA GLY A 65 -5.43 11.34 1.53
C GLY A 65 -4.74 10.94 0.23
N ILE A 66 -3.46 11.29 0.13
CA ILE A 66 -2.62 10.98 -1.05
C ILE A 66 -2.55 9.48 -1.31
N ASP A 67 -2.44 8.66 -0.25
CA ASP A 67 -2.28 7.22 -0.38
C ASP A 67 -3.54 6.56 -0.94
N SER A 68 -4.72 6.84 -0.37
CA SER A 68 -5.97 6.26 -0.86
C SER A 68 -6.33 6.76 -2.26
N SER A 69 -6.00 8.02 -2.57
CA SER A 69 -6.23 8.61 -3.89
C SER A 69 -5.33 7.95 -4.94
N TYR A 70 -4.04 7.78 -4.63
CA TYR A 70 -3.10 7.14 -5.54
C TYR A 70 -3.41 5.64 -5.72
N LEU A 71 -3.74 4.93 -4.64
CA LEU A 71 -4.20 3.54 -4.71
C LEU A 71 -5.40 3.40 -5.64
N THR A 72 -6.39 4.29 -5.52
CA THR A 72 -7.59 4.28 -6.37
C THR A 72 -7.25 4.53 -7.83
N TYR A 73 -6.36 5.48 -8.11
CA TYR A 73 -5.85 5.73 -9.47
C TYR A 73 -5.16 4.48 -10.04
N ILE A 74 -4.24 3.86 -9.30
CA ILE A 74 -3.53 2.66 -9.76
C ILE A 74 -4.52 1.52 -10.01
N ALA A 75 -5.43 1.25 -9.08
CA ALA A 75 -6.42 0.18 -9.21
C ALA A 75 -7.29 0.35 -10.46
N LYS A 76 -7.79 1.56 -10.69
CA LYS A 76 -8.69 1.85 -11.82
C LYS A 76 -7.96 1.98 -13.15
N GLU A 77 -6.98 2.88 -13.21
CA GLU A 77 -6.38 3.34 -14.48
C GLU A 77 -5.22 2.46 -14.93
N LYS A 78 -4.44 1.91 -13.99
CA LYS A 78 -3.27 1.06 -14.33
C LYS A 78 -3.62 -0.41 -14.35
N LEU A 79 -4.45 -0.84 -13.40
CA LEU A 79 -4.79 -2.25 -13.23
C LEU A 79 -6.14 -2.63 -13.85
N GLY A 80 -6.97 -1.67 -14.27
CA GLY A 80 -8.25 -1.96 -14.95
C GLY A 80 -9.34 -2.55 -14.04
N LEU A 81 -9.22 -2.37 -12.73
CA LEU A 81 -10.23 -2.81 -11.77
C LEU A 81 -11.46 -1.88 -11.80
N ARG A 82 -12.58 -2.39 -11.29
CA ARG A 82 -13.86 -1.69 -11.10
C ARG A 82 -14.15 -1.60 -9.60
N PRO A 83 -13.44 -0.74 -8.86
CA PRO A 83 -13.64 -0.61 -7.43
C PRO A 83 -14.98 0.06 -7.10
N LEU A 84 -15.68 -0.49 -6.11
CA LEU A 84 -16.66 0.26 -5.34
C LEU A 84 -15.89 1.18 -4.39
N VAL A 85 -15.89 2.47 -4.67
CA VAL A 85 -15.21 3.46 -3.82
C VAL A 85 -16.14 3.84 -2.68
N PHE A 86 -15.68 3.64 -1.45
CA PHE A 86 -16.45 3.88 -0.23
C PHE A 86 -15.74 4.88 0.66
N HIS A 87 -16.44 5.93 1.05
CA HIS A 87 -15.95 6.97 1.94
C HIS A 87 -16.83 7.01 3.19
N VAL A 88 -16.18 7.10 4.35
CA VAL A 88 -16.87 7.28 5.63
C VAL A 88 -16.61 8.69 6.11
N ASP A 89 -17.68 9.45 6.27
CA ASP A 89 -17.63 10.72 6.97
C ASP A 89 -17.81 10.48 8.48
N ALA A 90 -16.78 10.85 9.25
CA ALA A 90 -16.78 10.77 10.71
C ALA A 90 -17.30 12.05 11.39
N GLY A 91 -17.91 12.97 10.64
CA GLY A 91 -18.42 14.25 11.13
C GLY A 91 -17.39 15.38 11.10
N TRP A 92 -16.30 15.21 10.35
CA TRP A 92 -15.21 16.18 10.21
C TRP A 92 -14.92 16.56 8.76
N ASN A 93 -15.67 16.00 7.81
CA ASN A 93 -15.63 16.48 6.43
C ASN A 93 -16.53 17.71 6.31
N SER A 94 -16.03 18.74 5.62
CA SER A 94 -16.76 19.99 5.34
C SER A 94 -17.85 19.80 4.30
#